data_AF-A0A2N2BFR9-F1
#
_entry.id   AF-A0A2N2BFR9-F1
#
_cell.length_a   1.000
_cell.length_b   1.000
_cell.length_c   1.000
_cell.angle_alpha   90.00
_cell.angle_beta   90.00
_cell.angle_gamma   90.00
#
_symmetry.space_group_name_H-M   'P 1'
#
loop_
_entity.id
_entity.type
_entity.pdbx_description
1 polymer ?
#
loop_
_entity_poly.entity_id
_entity_poly.type
_entity_poly.pdbx_seq_one_letter_code
_entity_poly.pdbx_strand_id
1 'polypeptide(L)'
;KIIVSIEPCEDRVEDYVQRVKRKDFYLKNGYFETGYFIKLGGKKQEILIKNGMFNKLQFLLFFMFYSGFTVIPKIWKKDNDIIL
;
A
#
# COMPACT_ATOMS: atom_id res chain seq x y z
N LYS A 1 -2.84 -14.52 -4.97
CA LYS A 1 -2.77 -13.04 -4.88
C LYS A 1 -1.36 -12.59 -4.53
N ILE A 2 -0.91 -11.47 -5.08
CA ILE A 2 0.38 -10.85 -4.79
C ILE A 2 0.09 -9.44 -4.27
N ILE A 3 0.70 -9.07 -3.15
CA ILE A 3 0.53 -7.75 -2.54
C ILE A 3 1.90 -7.05 -2.55
N VAL A 4 1.91 -5.79 -2.93
CA VAL A 4 3.09 -4.93 -2.82
C VAL A 4 2.70 -3.63 -2.12
N SER A 5 3.62 -3.06 -1.35
CA SER A 5 3.48 -1.73 -0.79
C SER A 5 4.55 -0.82 -1.38
N ILE A 6 4.16 0.35 -1.88
CA ILE A 6 5.04 1.33 -2.52
C ILE A 6 4.82 2.72 -1.94
N GLU A 7 5.80 3.60 -2.04
CA GLU A 7 5.61 5.00 -1.64
C GLU A 7 4.49 5.65 -2.46
N PRO A 8 3.58 6.41 -1.82
CA PRO A 8 2.50 7.07 -2.52
C PRO A 8 3.03 8.22 -3.38
N CYS A 9 2.31 8.50 -4.47
CA CYS A 9 2.51 9.68 -5.31
C CYS A 9 1.86 10.89 -4.63
N GLU A 10 2.55 11.48 -3.66
CA GLU A 10 2.14 12.72 -2.98
C GLU A 10 2.91 13.90 -3.55
N ASP A 11 2.24 15.04 -3.74
CA ASP A 11 2.87 16.24 -4.27
C ASP A 11 3.99 16.74 -3.34
N ARG A 12 5.01 17.40 -3.91
CA ARG A 12 6.11 18.07 -3.18
C ARG A 12 7.17 17.15 -2.56
N VAL A 13 7.28 15.90 -3.02
CA VAL A 13 8.42 15.02 -2.68
C VAL A 13 9.47 15.03 -3.80
N GLU A 14 10.75 15.02 -3.42
CA GLU A 14 11.90 15.12 -4.35
C GLU A 14 11.91 13.99 -5.40
N ASP A 15 11.43 12.80 -5.03
CA ASP A 15 11.43 11.60 -5.88
C ASP A 15 10.08 11.34 -6.57
N TYR A 16 9.20 12.34 -6.68
CA TYR A 16 7.84 12.19 -7.21
C TYR A 16 7.79 11.45 -8.56
N VAL A 17 8.62 11.87 -9.52
CA VAL A 17 8.68 11.27 -10.86
C VAL A 17 9.00 9.77 -10.81
N GLN A 18 9.86 9.35 -9.88
CA GLN A 18 10.21 7.94 -9.71
C GLN A 18 9.05 7.14 -9.13
N ARG A 19 8.30 7.72 -8.18
CA ARG A 19 7.11 7.09 -7.58
C ARG A 19 6.01 6.89 -8.60
N VAL A 20 5.76 7.88 -9.47
CA VAL A 20 4.80 7.77 -10.57
C VAL A 20 5.20 6.64 -11.52
N LYS A 21 6.45 6.59 -11.96
CA LYS A 21 6.96 5.50 -12.83
C LYS A 21 6.83 4.12 -12.17
N ARG A 22 7.13 4.01 -10.88
CA ARG A 22 6.99 2.76 -10.10
C ARG A 22 5.53 2.33 -10.04
N LYS A 23 4.61 3.24 -9.75
CA LYS A 23 3.17 2.96 -9.70
C LYS A 23 2.66 2.51 -11.06
N ASP A 24 2.98 3.25 -12.13
CA ASP A 24 2.64 2.90 -13.51
C ASP A 24 3.13 1.51 -13.91
N PHE A 25 4.35 1.14 -13.52
CA PHE A 25 4.88 -0.20 -13.77
C PHE A 25 3.97 -1.28 -13.17
N TYR A 26 3.55 -1.14 -11.91
CA TYR A 26 2.66 -2.13 -11.29
C TYR A 26 1.27 -2.15 -11.93
N LEU A 27 0.67 -0.99 -12.20
CA LEU A 27 -0.65 -0.90 -12.84
C LEU A 27 -0.66 -1.55 -14.23
N LYS A 28 0.34 -1.27 -15.07
CA LYS A 28 0.51 -1.90 -16.40
C LYS A 28 0.72 -3.42 -16.31
N ASN A 29 1.24 -3.91 -15.19
CA ASN A 29 1.46 -5.33 -14.94
C ASN A 29 0.28 -6.03 -14.22
N GLY A 30 -0.90 -5.40 -14.20
CA GLY A 30 -2.14 -6.01 -13.70
C GLY A 30 -2.32 -5.95 -12.18
N TYR A 31 -1.61 -5.05 -11.50
CA TYR A 31 -1.93 -4.68 -10.13
C TYR A 31 -3.00 -3.59 -10.13
N PHE A 32 -3.75 -3.49 -9.03
CA PHE A 32 -4.71 -2.41 -8.80
C PHE A 32 -4.59 -1.89 -7.37
N GLU A 33 -5.03 -0.66 -7.20
CA GLU A 33 -5.07 0.03 -5.91
C GLU A 33 -6.08 -0.64 -4.99
N THR A 34 -5.67 -0.91 -3.75
CA THR A 34 -6.59 -1.44 -2.74
C THR A 34 -7.38 -0.35 -2.03
N GLY A 35 -6.94 0.91 -2.18
CA GLY A 35 -7.37 2.04 -1.37
C GLY A 35 -6.87 1.98 0.07
N TYR A 36 -5.97 1.07 0.43
CA TYR A 36 -5.37 0.99 1.76
C TYR A 36 -3.92 1.45 1.75
N PHE A 37 -3.50 1.98 2.90
CA PHE A 37 -2.14 2.37 3.21
C PHE A 37 -1.64 1.63 4.43
N ILE A 38 -0.32 1.52 4.54
CA ILE A 38 0.39 0.93 5.66
C ILE A 38 1.55 1.84 6.09
N LYS A 39 1.88 1.85 7.38
CA LYS A 39 3.10 2.45 7.90
C LYS A 39 4.12 1.35 8.19
N LEU A 40 5.19 1.31 7.40
CA LEU A 40 6.31 0.37 7.56
C LEU A 40 7.62 1.16 7.65
N GLY A 41 8.51 0.81 8.58
CA GLY A 41 9.79 1.50 8.76
C GLY A 41 9.66 3.02 8.95
N GLY A 42 8.57 3.47 9.59
CA GLY A 42 8.27 4.89 9.76
C GLY A 42 7.67 5.60 8.54
N LYS A 43 7.64 4.96 7.36
CA LYS A 43 7.17 5.54 6.10
C LYS A 43 5.76 5.09 5.74
N LYS A 44 4.96 6.00 5.17
CA LYS A 44 3.66 5.70 4.56
C LYS A 44 3.85 5.01 3.22
N GLN A 45 3.10 3.94 2.98
CA GLN A 45 3.08 3.21 1.72
C GLN A 45 1.65 2.89 1.30
N GLU A 46 1.38 2.99 0.00
CA GLU A 46 0.14 2.56 -0.65
C GLU A 46 0.20 1.06 -0.95
N ILE A 47 -0.88 0.34 -0.70
CA ILE A 47 -0.97 -1.09 -0.95
C ILE A 47 -1.64 -1.36 -2.30
N LEU A 48 -0.94 -2.11 -3.15
CA LEU A 48 -1.46 -2.62 -4.43
C LEU A 48 -1.59 -4.14 -4.37
N ILE A 49 -2.49 -4.70 -5.18
CA ILE A 49 -2.74 -6.14 -5.24
C ILE A 49 -2.94 -6.63 -6.68
N LYS A 50 -2.52 -7.87 -6.96
CA LYS A 50 -2.78 -8.61 -8.20
C LYS A 50 -3.39 -9.98 -7.89
N ASN A 51 -4.31 -10.44 -8.73
CA ASN A 51 -4.95 -11.78 -8.66
C ASN A 51 -5.67 -12.07 -7.33
N GLY A 52 -6.59 -11.20 -6.92
CA GLY A 52 -7.48 -11.42 -5.77
C GLY A 52 -7.90 -10.14 -5.05
N MET A 53 -8.74 -10.25 -4.03
CA MET A 53 -9.22 -9.10 -3.25
C MET A 53 -8.36 -8.85 -2.01
N PHE A 54 -8.18 -7.57 -1.68
CA PHE A 54 -7.49 -7.17 -0.46
C PHE A 54 -8.39 -7.31 0.76
N ASN A 55 -7.87 -7.93 1.83
CA ASN A 55 -8.54 -8.06 3.11
C ASN A 55 -7.58 -7.57 4.20
N LYS A 56 -7.96 -6.47 4.86
CA LYS A 56 -7.15 -5.81 5.89
C LYS A 56 -6.79 -6.75 7.05
N LEU A 57 -7.75 -7.52 7.55
CA LEU A 57 -7.55 -8.40 8.70
C LEU A 57 -6.59 -9.54 8.35
N GLN A 58 -6.76 -10.17 7.19
CA GLN A 58 -5.88 -11.23 6.72
C GLN A 58 -4.43 -10.71 6.55
N PHE A 59 -4.26 -9.50 6.01
CA PHE A 59 -2.94 -8.90 5.81
C PHE A 59 -2.29 -8.50 7.14
N LEU A 60 -3.06 -7.99 8.09
CA LEU A 60 -2.60 -7.71 9.46
C LEU A 60 -2.09 -8.98 10.15
N LEU A 61 -2.90 -10.05 10.13
CA LEU A 61 -2.54 -11.33 10.74
C LEU A 61 -1.28 -11.91 10.08
N PHE A 62 -1.17 -11.85 8.75
CA PHE A 62 0.04 -12.27 8.04
C PHE A 62 1.30 -11.58 8.59
N PHE A 63 1.28 -10.24 8.73
CA PHE A 63 2.43 -9.49 9.26
C PHE A 63 2.75 -9.86 10.71
N MET A 64 1.73 -9.99 11.55
CA MET A 64 1.91 -10.36 12.95
C MET A 64 2.55 -11.75 13.06
N PHE A 65 2.03 -12.76 12.36
CA PHE A 65 2.59 -14.11 12.42
C PHE A 65 3.98 -14.20 11.77
N TYR A 66 4.17 -13.59 10.59
CA TYR A 66 5.46 -13.59 9.89
C TYR A 66 6.57 -12.95 10.71
N SER A 67 6.25 -11.89 11.47
CA SER A 67 7.22 -11.18 12.32
C SER A 67 7.35 -11.75 13.73
N GLY A 68 6.70 -12.85 14.07
CA GLY A 68 6.69 -13.36 15.45
C GLY A 68 6.10 -12.35 16.44
N PHE A 69 5.06 -11.63 16.02
CA PHE A 69 4.36 -10.56 16.75
C PHE A 69 5.20 -9.32 17.06
N THR A 70 6.38 -9.17 16.45
CA THR A 70 7.25 -8.00 16.65
C THR A 70 6.83 -6.79 15.80
N VAL A 71 6.06 -7.00 14.73
CA VAL A 71 5.54 -5.94 13.87
C VAL A 71 4.02 -5.96 13.89
N ILE A 72 3.43 -4.90 14.45
CA ILE A 72 1.99 -4.62 14.37
C ILE A 72 1.81 -3.38 13.49
N PRO A 73 1.58 -3.54 12.18
CA PRO A 73 1.54 -2.40 11.28
C PRO A 73 0.25 -1.59 11.43
N LYS A 74 0.36 -0.27 11.36
CA LYS A 74 -0.80 0.61 11.19
C LYS A 74 -1.28 0.50 9.74
N ILE A 75 -2.50 -0.01 9.52
CA ILE A 75 -3.16 -0.10 8.21
C ILE A 75 -4.44 0.71 8.24
N TRP A 76 -4.62 1.62 7.28
CA TRP A 76 -5.81 2.49 7.17
C TRP A 76 -6.27 2.59 5.72
N LYS A 77 -7.54 2.92 5.51
CA LYS A 77 -8.09 3.16 4.17
C LYS A 77 -7.83 4.63 3.80
N LYS A 78 -7.63 4.93 2.51
CA LYS A 78 -7.71 6.29 2.00
C LYS A 78 -9.07 6.84 2.41
N ASP A 79 -9.08 7.96 3.12
CA ASP A 79 -10.32 8.68 3.33
C ASP A 79 -10.83 9.11 1.95
N ASN A 80 -12.11 8.88 1.68
CA ASN A 80 -12.72 9.47 0.49
C ASN A 80 -12.75 10.98 0.75
N ASP A 81 -11.86 11.74 0.12
CA ASP A 81 -12.06 13.17 -0.07
C ASP A 81 -13.31 13.33 -0.94
N ILE A 82 -14.48 13.33 -0.30
CA ILE A 82 -15.69 13.88 -0.88
C ILE A 82 -15.40 15.37 -0.95
N ILE A 83 -15.04 15.85 -2.14
CA ILE A 83 -15.14 17.27 -2.46
C ILE A 83 -16.64 17.59 -2.39
N LEU A 84 -17.07 18.15 -1.25
CA LEU A 84 -18.36 18.81 -1.08
C LEU A 84 -18.33 20.18 -1.74
#